data_AF-A0A5Y3IC88-F1
#
_entry.id   AF-A0A5Y3IC88-F1
#
_cell.length_a   1.000
_cell.length_b   1.000
_cell.length_c   1.000
_cell.angle_alpha   90.00
_cell.angle_beta   90.00
_cell.angle_gamma   90.00
#
_symmetry.space_group_name_H-M   'P 1'
#
loop_
_entity.id
_entity.type
_entity.pdbx_description
1 polymer ?
#
loop_
_entity_poly.entity_id
_entity_poly.type
_entity_poly.pdbx_seq_one_letter_code
_entity_poly.pdbx_strand_id
1 'polypeptide(L)'
;YSKNNYLRFQHVSSLMNAIARDFYEVAQAIKHEPDGITKETLMKAMTELLDRYVAAGALVTPRDKSQGEDPYVVQVVQKDIDLWEVSWSVCPTGTARRIVGKPILMR
;
A
#
# COMPACT_ATOMS: atom_id res chain seq x y z
N TYR A 1 5.32 -24.75 -6.79
CA TYR A 1 4.88 -23.41 -6.32
C TYR A 1 4.94 -23.35 -4.80
N SER A 2 5.92 -22.64 -4.23
CA SER A 2 6.14 -22.65 -2.78
C SER A 2 5.02 -21.90 -2.05
N LYS A 3 4.58 -22.42 -0.89
CA LYS A 3 3.53 -21.85 -0.04
C LYS A 3 3.91 -20.51 0.62
N ASN A 4 5.02 -19.89 0.21
CA ASN A 4 5.61 -18.70 0.82
C ASN A 4 5.27 -17.38 0.09
N ASN A 5 4.60 -17.43 -1.07
CA ASN A 5 4.24 -16.23 -1.81
C ASN A 5 2.88 -15.66 -1.33
N TYR A 6 2.85 -14.38 -0.93
CA TYR A 6 1.64 -13.66 -0.53
C TYR A 6 0.74 -13.30 -1.73
N LEU A 7 1.27 -13.23 -2.95
CA LEU A 7 0.49 -12.95 -4.17
C LEU A 7 -0.47 -14.10 -4.54
N ARG A 8 -0.40 -15.24 -3.86
CA ARG A 8 -1.40 -16.32 -4.02
C ARG A 8 -2.78 -15.93 -3.52
N PHE A 9 -2.87 -14.93 -2.65
CA PHE A 9 -4.14 -14.49 -2.08
C PHE A 9 -4.76 -13.46 -3.01
N GLN A 10 -5.94 -13.79 -3.55
CA GLN A 10 -6.61 -12.95 -4.54
C GLN A 10 -6.87 -11.54 -4.02
N HIS A 11 -7.20 -11.38 -2.73
CA HIS A 11 -7.45 -10.06 -2.15
C HIS A 11 -6.17 -9.19 -2.12
N VAL A 12 -4.99 -9.78 -1.88
CA VAL A 12 -3.72 -9.05 -1.92
C VAL A 12 -3.45 -8.53 -3.33
N SER A 13 -3.53 -9.41 -4.33
CA SER A 13 -3.28 -9.02 -5.73
C SER A 13 -4.32 -8.01 -6.24
N SER A 14 -5.58 -8.17 -5.85
CA SER A 14 -6.66 -7.23 -6.20
C SER A 14 -6.45 -5.87 -5.56
N LEU A 15 -6.00 -5.82 -4.30
CA LEU A 15 -5.68 -4.58 -3.60
C LEU A 15 -4.52 -3.83 -4.29
N MET A 16 -3.43 -4.54 -4.63
CA MET A 16 -2.30 -3.91 -5.32
C MET A 16 -2.72 -3.32 -6.67
N ASN A 17 -3.55 -4.06 -7.43
CA ASN A 17 -4.08 -3.59 -8.71
C ASN A 17 -5.03 -2.41 -8.56
N ALA A 18 -5.80 -2.34 -7.48
CA ALA A 18 -6.68 -1.21 -7.20
C ALA A 18 -5.86 0.05 -6.90
N ILE A 19 -4.87 -0.04 -6.00
CA ILE A 19 -3.96 1.07 -5.69
C ILE A 19 -3.24 1.58 -6.95
N ALA A 20 -2.72 0.67 -7.79
CA ALA A 20 -2.03 1.04 -9.02
C ALA A 20 -2.95 1.76 -10.03
N ARG A 21 -4.22 1.33 -10.11
CA ARG A 21 -5.22 1.97 -10.98
C ARG A 21 -5.58 3.37 -10.49
N ASP A 22 -5.84 3.52 -9.20
CA ASP A 22 -6.16 4.82 -8.61
C ASP A 22 -4.97 5.79 -8.74
N PHE A 23 -3.73 5.29 -8.60
CA PHE A 23 -2.53 6.09 -8.83
C PHE A 23 -2.45 6.60 -10.27
N TYR A 24 -2.89 5.82 -11.27
CA TYR A 24 -2.91 6.27 -12.65
C TYR A 24 -3.78 7.52 -12.83
N GLU A 25 -4.93 7.58 -12.17
CA GLU A 25 -5.81 8.76 -12.19
C GLU A 25 -5.14 9.98 -11.54
N VAL A 26 -4.48 9.78 -10.39
CA VAL A 26 -3.69 10.82 -9.71
C VAL A 26 -2.58 11.35 -10.62
N ALA A 27 -1.82 10.45 -11.25
CA ALA A 27 -0.72 10.82 -12.13
C ALA A 27 -1.21 11.58 -13.38
N GLN A 28 -2.36 11.21 -13.96
CA GLN A 28 -2.95 11.97 -15.06
C GLN A 28 -3.38 13.37 -14.64
N ALA A 29 -3.93 13.53 -13.44
CA ALA A 29 -4.38 14.83 -12.93
C ALA A 29 -3.22 15.83 -12.69
N ILE A 30 -2.04 15.32 -12.34
CA ILE A 30 -0.84 16.13 -12.04
C ILE A 30 0.05 16.33 -13.29
N LYS A 31 -0.28 15.62 -14.38
CA LYS A 31 0.53 15.66 -15.60
C LYS A 31 0.63 17.09 -16.14
N HIS A 32 1.84 17.48 -16.56
CA HIS A 32 2.18 18.82 -17.08
C HIS A 32 2.23 19.94 -16.05
N GLU A 33 2.14 19.63 -14.75
CA GLU A 33 2.47 20.59 -13.70
C GLU A 33 3.98 20.91 -13.68
N PRO A 34 4.37 22.12 -13.24
CA PRO A 34 5.77 22.48 -13.07
C PRO A 34 6.48 21.56 -12.08
N ASP A 35 7.69 21.12 -12.40
CA ASP A 35 8.50 20.21 -11.56
C ASP A 35 8.60 20.64 -10.09
N GLY A 36 8.68 21.95 -9.82
CA GLY A 36 8.75 22.50 -8.47
C GLY A 36 7.54 22.19 -7.59
N ILE A 37 6.37 21.93 -8.20
CA ILE A 37 5.11 21.60 -7.53
C ILE A 37 4.81 20.10 -7.63
N THR A 38 5.28 19.45 -8.70
CA THR A 38 5.01 18.03 -9.00
C THR A 38 5.42 17.10 -7.86
N LYS A 39 6.60 17.29 -7.26
CA LYS A 39 7.06 16.43 -6.15
C LYS A 39 6.11 16.45 -4.95
N GLU A 40 5.78 17.64 -4.47
CA GLU A 40 4.95 17.83 -3.28
C GLU A 40 3.52 17.33 -3.54
N THR A 41 3.01 17.60 -4.74
CA THR A 41 1.67 17.19 -5.15
C THR A 41 1.57 15.67 -5.28
N LEU A 42 2.56 15.01 -5.90
CA LEU A 42 2.60 13.54 -5.98
C LEU A 42 2.69 12.90 -4.60
N MET A 43 3.55 13.42 -3.72
CA MET A 43 3.71 12.90 -2.37
C MET A 43 2.41 13.03 -1.58
N LYS A 44 1.77 14.20 -1.64
CA LYS A 44 0.50 14.48 -0.96
C LYS A 44 -0.63 13.60 -1.50
N ALA A 45 -0.83 13.60 -2.82
CA ALA A 45 -1.93 12.86 -3.44
C ALA A 45 -1.79 11.34 -3.25
N MET A 46 -0.57 10.81 -3.32
CA MET A 46 -0.33 9.38 -3.06
C MET A 46 -0.57 9.01 -1.59
N THR A 47 -0.14 9.85 -0.66
CA THR A 47 -0.41 9.69 0.79
C THR A 47 -1.92 9.68 1.05
N GLU A 48 -2.65 10.69 0.54
CA GLU A 48 -4.10 10.78 0.68
C GLU A 48 -4.83 9.57 0.06
N LEU A 49 -4.34 9.08 -1.08
CA LEU A 49 -4.87 7.87 -1.72
C LEU A 49 -4.70 6.65 -0.80
N LEU A 50 -3.51 6.43 -0.26
CA LEU A 50 -3.23 5.29 0.61
C LEU A 50 -3.93 5.39 1.98
N ASP A 51 -4.13 6.60 2.50
CA ASP A 51 -4.90 6.85 3.72
C ASP A 51 -6.35 6.36 3.59
N ARG A 52 -6.96 6.45 2.40
CA ARG A 52 -8.29 5.86 2.16
C ARG A 52 -8.29 4.34 2.34
N TYR A 53 -7.22 3.67 1.92
CA TYR A 53 -7.08 2.22 2.08
C TYR A 53 -6.77 1.84 3.53
N VAL A 54 -6.05 2.67 4.29
CA VAL A 54 -5.87 2.51 5.75
C VAL A 54 -7.20 2.69 6.47
N ALA A 55 -7.95 3.74 6.15
CA ALA A 55 -9.26 4.02 6.74
C ALA A 55 -10.27 2.89 6.47
N ALA A 56 -10.19 2.25 5.30
CA ALA A 56 -10.99 1.07 4.96
C ALA A 56 -10.50 -0.23 5.63
N GLY A 57 -9.41 -0.21 6.39
CA GLY A 57 -8.81 -1.39 7.01
C GLY A 57 -8.20 -2.37 6.00
N ALA A 58 -7.92 -1.92 4.77
CA ALA A 58 -7.26 -2.72 3.74
C ALA A 58 -5.74 -2.72 3.89
N LEU A 59 -5.19 -1.62 4.43
CA LEU A 59 -3.80 -1.49 4.86
C LEU A 59 -3.74 -1.37 6.38
N VAL A 60 -2.77 -2.02 7.00
CA VAL A 60 -2.63 -2.09 8.46
C VAL A 60 -1.19 -1.96 8.87
N THR A 61 -0.95 -1.46 10.09
CA THR A 61 0.39 -1.45 10.67
C THR A 61 0.99 -2.86 10.67
N PRO A 62 2.23 -3.03 10.20
CA PRO A 62 2.93 -4.31 10.25
C PRO A 62 2.97 -4.89 11.67
N ARG A 63 2.69 -6.19 11.80
CA ARG A 63 2.80 -6.90 13.09
C ARG A 63 4.24 -7.27 13.43
N ASP A 64 5.08 -7.40 12.40
CA ASP A 64 6.50 -7.67 12.54
C ASP A 64 7.25 -6.33 12.42
N LYS A 65 7.88 -5.90 13.52
CA LYS A 65 8.61 -4.63 13.58
C LYS A 65 9.77 -4.54 12.59
N SER A 66 10.30 -5.69 12.12
CA SER A 66 11.34 -5.68 11.09
C SER A 66 10.84 -5.18 9.72
N GLN A 67 9.52 -5.11 9.54
CA GLN A 67 8.87 -4.64 8.32
C GLN A 67 8.43 -3.17 8.39
N GLY A 68 8.78 -2.46 9.46
CA GLY A 68 8.42 -1.07 9.70
C GLY A 68 7.26 -0.89 10.69
N GLU A 69 6.91 0.38 10.94
CA GLU A 69 5.85 0.77 11.89
C GLU A 69 4.65 1.42 11.21
N ASP A 70 4.78 1.79 9.93
CA ASP A 70 3.73 2.45 9.15
C ASP A 70 2.99 1.45 8.25
N PRO A 71 1.68 1.64 8.01
CA PRO A 71 0.89 0.80 7.11
C PRO A 71 1.36 0.88 5.66
N TYR A 72 2.06 1.95 5.30
CA TYR A 72 2.68 2.15 4.00
C TYR A 72 3.85 3.14 4.10
N VAL A 73 4.71 3.13 3.09
CA VAL A 73 5.79 4.11 2.89
C VAL A 73 5.74 4.58 1.44
N VAL A 74 5.73 5.89 1.24
CA VAL A 74 5.78 6.52 -0.10
C VAL A 74 7.10 7.22 -0.28
N GLN A 75 7.69 7.09 -1.46
CA GLN A 75 8.87 7.84 -1.86
C GLN A 75 8.66 8.40 -3.28
N VAL A 76 9.02 9.67 -3.46
CA VAL A 76 8.96 10.37 -4.75
C VAL A 76 10.36 10.84 -5.13
N VAL A 77 10.85 10.42 -6.29
CA VAL A 77 12.18 10.73 -6.80
C VAL A 77 12.08 11.18 -8.26
N GLN A 78 12.76 12.28 -8.62
CA GLN A 78 12.96 12.64 -10.02
C GLN A 78 14.07 11.76 -10.59
N LYS A 79 13.73 10.83 -11.49
CA LYS A 79 14.69 9.91 -12.08
C LYS A 79 15.44 10.51 -13.26
N ASP A 80 14.77 11.37 -14.01
CA ASP A 80 15.33 12.05 -15.19
C ASP A 80 14.58 13.36 -15.44
N ILE A 81 15.03 14.13 -16.43
CA ILE A 81 14.31 15.29 -16.95
C ILE A 81 12.90 14.84 -17.37
N ASP A 82 11.87 15.50 -16.85
CA ASP A 82 10.46 15.19 -17.05
C ASP A 82 9.98 13.80 -16.57
N LEU A 83 10.82 13.05 -15.82
CA LEU A 83 10.46 11.74 -15.28
C LEU A 83 10.48 11.70 -13.75
N TRP A 84 9.28 11.61 -13.18
CA TRP A 84 9.06 11.39 -11.77
C TRP A 84 8.67 9.93 -11.48
N GLU A 85 9.36 9.30 -10.55
CA GLU A 85 9.01 7.98 -10.03
C GLU A 85 8.40 8.12 -8.63
N VAL A 86 7.22 7.52 -8.46
CA VAL A 86 6.61 7.30 -7.16
C VAL A 86 6.71 5.82 -6.85
N SER A 87 7.41 5.49 -5.77
CA SER A 87 7.46 4.12 -5.24
C SER A 87 6.66 4.07 -3.94
N TRP A 88 5.93 2.96 -3.76
CA TRP A 88 5.17 2.72 -2.54
C TRP A 88 5.37 1.29 -2.06
N SER A 89 5.55 1.16 -0.76
CA SER A 89 5.53 -0.11 -0.04
C SER A 89 4.31 -0.12 0.86
N VAL A 90 3.56 -1.21 0.89
CA VAL A 90 2.28 -1.29 1.62
C VAL A 90 2.21 -2.59 2.42
N CYS A 91 1.50 -2.56 3.55
CA CYS A 91 1.22 -3.73 4.38
C CYS A 91 -0.27 -4.11 4.30
N PRO A 92 -0.64 -5.07 3.42
CA PRO A 92 -2.03 -5.49 3.26
C PRO A 92 -2.56 -6.22 4.49
N THR A 93 -3.86 -6.08 4.74
CA THR A 93 -4.54 -6.88 5.75
C THR A 93 -4.39 -8.38 5.47
N GLY A 94 -3.82 -9.06 6.45
CA GLY A 94 -3.55 -10.49 6.38
C GLY A 94 -4.82 -11.34 6.52
N THR A 95 -4.71 -12.60 6.12
CA THR A 95 -5.76 -13.61 6.30
C THR A 95 -5.46 -14.47 7.51
N ALA A 96 -6.46 -14.90 8.26
CA ALA A 96 -6.29 -15.95 9.26
C ALA A 96 -5.87 -17.27 8.58
N ARG A 97 -4.66 -17.78 8.89
CA ARG A 97 -4.11 -19.00 8.28
C ARG A 97 -4.05 -20.19 9.24
N ARG A 98 -4.03 -19.92 10.54
CA ARG A 98 -3.91 -20.90 11.60
C ARG A 98 -4.90 -20.50 12.67
N ILE A 99 -5.91 -21.35 12.89
CA ILE A 99 -6.98 -21.12 13.84
C ILE A 99 -6.99 -22.33 14.78
N VAL A 100 -7.00 -22.08 16.08
CA VAL A 100 -7.01 -23.12 17.12
C VAL A 100 -8.11 -22.79 18.11
N GLY A 101 -9.04 -23.73 18.31
CA GLY A 101 -10.02 -23.68 19.40
C GLY A 101 -9.55 -24.54 20.57
N LYS A 102 -9.75 -24.06 21.81
CA LYS A 102 -9.50 -24.81 23.03
C LYS A 102 -10.75 -24.78 23.92
N PRO A 103 -11.53 -25.86 24.03
CA PRO A 103 -12.68 -25.89 24.94
C PRO A 103 -12.20 -26.01 26.38
N ILE A 104 -12.82 -25.25 27.29
CA ILE A 104 -12.59 -25.34 28.73
C ILE A 104 -13.96 -25.41 29.40
N LEU A 105 -14.14 -26.35 30.33
CA LEU A 105 -15.34 -26.46 31.15
C LEU A 105 -15.33 -25.31 32.18
N MET A 106 -16.36 -24.46 32.17
CA MET A 106 -16.57 -23.46 33.22
C MET A 106 -16.85 -24.16 34.57
N ARG A 107 -16.38 -23.59 35.67
CA ARG A 107 -16.67 -24.04 37.03
C ARG A 107 -17.48 -23.01 37.79
#